data_AF-A0A914C296-F1
#
_entry.id   AF-A0A914C296-F1
#
_cell.length_a   1.000
_cell.length_b   1.000
_cell.length_c   1.000
_cell.angle_alpha   90.00
_cell.angle_beta   90.00
_cell.angle_gamma   90.00
#
_symmetry.space_group_name_H-M   'P 1'
#
loop_
_entity.id
_entity.type
_entity.pdbx_description
1 polymer ?
#
loop_
_entity_poly.entity_id
_entity_poly.type
_entity_poly.pdbx_seq_one_letter_code
_entity_poly.pdbx_strand_id
1 'polypeptide(L)'
;MIDTIILCGNSIDVQGSGVIDWIFAKHKNPDTPPDIAAANRQLSWLEEQLSKSTADFIFVVGHYPIYSVSEHGPNQCLIDKLDPLLRKYNVSAYFAGHDHNLQHIRITKRMNESAPTTSNYIISGAGSRTDRSSRNSKSVPEHSLLFRYPNGWNPFSQVGFSSGGFIHVTIKKKRADLFFYSGKKEQKYRMSLVARK
;
A
#
# COMPACT_ATOMS: atom_id res chain seq x y z
N MET A 1 12.96 -2.05 3.49
CA MET A 1 12.20 -1.51 2.35
C MET A 1 12.48 -2.42 1.17
N ILE A 2 11.46 -2.72 0.36
CA ILE A 2 11.59 -3.50 -0.88
C ILE A 2 11.36 -2.56 -2.06
N ASP A 3 11.94 -2.90 -3.20
CA ASP A 3 11.71 -2.24 -4.46
C ASP A 3 10.66 -3.01 -5.27
N THR A 4 9.43 -2.48 -5.30
CA THR A 4 8.32 -3.06 -6.03
C THR A 4 8.46 -2.93 -7.55
N ILE A 5 9.30 -2.03 -8.05
CA ILE A 5 9.60 -1.87 -9.48
C ILE A 5 10.49 -3.03 -9.93
N ILE A 6 11.48 -3.41 -9.12
CA ILE A 6 12.26 -4.63 -9.38
C ILE A 6 11.35 -5.86 -9.40
N LEU A 7 10.34 -5.93 -8.52
CA LEU A 7 9.45 -7.11 -8.44
C LEU A 7 8.45 -7.23 -9.61
N CYS A 8 7.95 -6.11 -10.11
CA CYS A 8 6.78 -6.10 -10.99
C CYS A 8 6.93 -5.26 -12.26
N GLY A 9 8.02 -4.52 -12.43
CA GLY A 9 8.22 -3.60 -13.54
C GLY A 9 7.79 -2.18 -13.22
N ASN A 10 7.99 -1.27 -14.17
CA ASN A 10 7.67 0.15 -14.01
C ASN A 10 6.28 0.46 -14.61
N SER A 11 5.50 1.31 -13.95
CA SER A 11 4.24 1.81 -14.51
C SER A 11 4.50 2.86 -15.59
N ILE A 12 3.60 2.95 -16.57
CA ILE A 12 3.70 3.88 -17.71
C ILE A 12 3.80 5.34 -17.23
N ASP A 13 3.22 5.64 -16.07
CA ASP A 13 3.18 6.96 -15.43
C ASP A 13 4.55 7.49 -14.98
N VAL A 14 5.61 6.67 -14.98
CA VAL A 14 6.99 7.09 -14.66
C VAL A 14 7.83 7.33 -15.91
N GLN A 15 7.38 6.88 -17.09
CA GLN A 15 8.12 7.01 -18.35
C GLN A 15 7.74 8.28 -19.16
N GLY A 16 6.64 8.95 -18.81
CA GLY A 16 6.18 10.17 -19.49
C GLY A 16 6.88 11.44 -18.95
N SER A 17 7.49 12.22 -19.84
CA SER A 17 8.26 13.43 -19.53
C SER A 17 7.42 14.70 -19.24
N GLY A 18 6.14 14.56 -18.88
CA GLY A 18 5.23 15.71 -18.69
C GLY A 18 4.07 15.47 -17.73
N VAL A 19 3.70 16.51 -16.98
CA VAL A 19 2.56 16.51 -16.03
C VAL A 19 1.22 16.22 -16.73
N ILE A 20 1.10 16.54 -18.01
CA ILE A 20 -0.12 16.31 -18.82
C ILE A 20 -0.27 14.84 -19.19
N ASP A 21 0.81 14.19 -19.66
CA ASP A 21 0.79 12.77 -20.02
C ASP A 21 0.46 11.89 -18.81
N TRP A 22 0.92 12.27 -17.61
CA TRP A 22 0.60 11.59 -16.36
C TRP A 22 -0.92 11.63 -16.02
N ILE A 23 -1.61 12.74 -16.32
CA ILE A 23 -3.06 12.88 -16.07
C ILE A 23 -3.90 12.01 -17.03
N PHE A 24 -3.42 11.80 -18.26
CA PHE A 24 -4.17 11.10 -19.32
C PHE A 24 -3.66 9.68 -19.63
N ALA A 25 -2.56 9.24 -19.03
CA ALA A 25 -2.01 7.90 -19.23
C ALA A 25 -3.03 6.83 -18.83
N LYS A 26 -3.08 5.70 -19.56
CA LYS A 26 -3.78 4.51 -19.08
C LYS A 26 -2.98 3.94 -17.90
N HIS A 27 -3.47 4.14 -16.69
CA HIS A 27 -2.87 3.65 -15.45
C HIS A 27 -3.03 2.12 -15.43
N LYS A 28 -2.06 1.41 -16.01
CA LYS A 28 -1.99 -0.05 -15.96
C LYS A 28 -0.85 -0.44 -15.04
N ASN A 29 -1.15 -1.27 -14.05
CA ASN A 29 -0.12 -1.83 -13.19
C ASN A 29 0.86 -2.67 -14.02
N PRO A 30 2.15 -2.60 -13.71
CA PRO A 30 3.13 -3.46 -14.34
C PRO A 30 3.00 -4.88 -13.76
N ASP A 31 3.01 -5.86 -14.64
CA ASP A 31 2.70 -7.26 -14.29
C ASP A 31 3.93 -8.19 -14.37
N THR A 32 5.10 -7.68 -14.81
CA THR A 32 6.28 -8.51 -15.07
C THR A 32 7.58 -7.78 -14.75
N PRO A 33 8.50 -8.38 -13.95
CA PRO A 33 9.77 -7.76 -13.63
C PRO A 33 10.67 -7.63 -14.88
N PRO A 34 11.49 -6.58 -14.98
CA PRO A 34 12.42 -6.40 -16.08
C PRO A 34 13.62 -7.37 -15.99
N ASP A 35 14.00 -7.76 -14.76
CA ASP A 35 14.99 -8.80 -14.46
C ASP A 35 14.37 -9.79 -13.47
N ILE A 36 14.00 -10.97 -13.97
CA ILE A 36 13.41 -12.06 -13.18
C ILE A 36 14.38 -12.55 -12.09
N ALA A 37 15.69 -12.62 -12.39
CA ALA A 37 16.67 -13.08 -11.43
C ALA A 37 16.83 -12.07 -10.28
N ALA A 38 16.83 -10.77 -10.57
CA ALA A 38 16.82 -9.73 -9.53
C ALA A 38 15.55 -9.79 -8.67
N ALA A 39 14.38 -9.94 -9.29
CA ALA A 39 13.11 -10.09 -8.57
C ALA A 39 13.13 -11.29 -7.62
N ASN A 40 13.58 -12.45 -8.10
CA ASN A 40 13.68 -13.68 -7.31
C ASN A 40 14.70 -13.55 -6.16
N ARG A 41 15.86 -12.91 -6.40
CA ARG A 41 16.84 -12.62 -5.36
C ARG A 41 16.24 -11.76 -4.25
N GLN A 42 15.49 -10.72 -4.61
CA GLN A 42 14.85 -9.85 -3.62
C GLN A 42 13.75 -10.57 -2.82
N LEU A 43 12.92 -11.41 -3.46
CA LEU A 43 11.91 -12.21 -2.76
C LEU A 43 12.53 -13.24 -1.81
N SER A 44 13.60 -13.91 -2.25
CA SER A 44 14.32 -14.88 -1.43
C SER A 44 14.98 -14.21 -0.22
N TRP A 45 15.61 -13.06 -0.44
CA TRP A 45 16.16 -12.23 0.63
C TRP A 45 15.07 -11.80 1.62
N LEU A 46 13.92 -11.32 1.14
CA LEU A 46 12.81 -10.90 2.00
C LEU A 46 12.31 -12.08 2.84
N GLU A 47 12.08 -13.23 2.22
CA GLU A 47 11.66 -14.45 2.93
C GLU A 47 12.66 -14.84 4.03
N GLU A 48 13.95 -14.80 3.74
CA GLU A 48 15.00 -15.09 4.71
C GLU A 48 14.94 -14.12 5.90
N GLN A 49 14.83 -12.81 5.65
CA GLN A 49 14.72 -11.80 6.72
C GLN A 49 13.46 -12.00 7.57
N LEU A 50 12.31 -12.30 6.93
CA LEU A 50 11.05 -12.52 7.62
C LEU A 50 11.09 -13.80 8.48
N SER A 51 11.70 -14.87 7.98
CA SER A 51 11.81 -16.15 8.68
C SER A 51 12.66 -16.07 9.96
N LYS A 52 13.69 -15.22 9.96
CA LYS A 52 14.61 -15.03 11.09
C LYS A 52 14.11 -14.01 12.12
N SER A 53 13.11 -13.21 11.77
CA SER A 53 12.69 -12.08 12.61
C SER A 53 11.85 -12.49 13.81
N THR A 54 12.33 -12.13 15.00
CA THR A 54 11.63 -12.33 16.27
C THR A 54 10.83 -11.12 16.74
N ALA A 55 10.80 -10.04 15.95
CA ALA A 55 10.21 -8.75 16.33
C ALA A 55 8.69 -8.83 16.58
N ASP A 56 8.22 -8.07 17.57
CA ASP A 56 6.80 -7.97 17.93
C ASP A 56 5.95 -7.33 16.82
N PHE A 57 6.55 -6.42 16.05
CA PHE A 57 5.94 -5.78 14.88
C PHE A 57 6.88 -5.92 13.68
N ILE A 58 6.33 -6.33 12.53
CA ILE A 58 7.06 -6.29 11.26
C ILE A 58 6.29 -5.40 10.29
N PHE A 59 7.01 -4.43 9.73
CA PHE A 59 6.51 -3.57 8.67
C PHE A 59 7.32 -3.80 7.40
N VAL A 60 6.62 -4.06 6.30
CA VAL A 60 7.22 -4.09 4.97
C VAL A 60 6.78 -2.85 4.23
N VAL A 61 7.71 -2.19 3.55
CA VAL A 61 7.49 -0.91 2.87
C VAL A 61 7.93 -1.06 1.42
N GLY A 62 7.06 -0.73 0.47
CA GLY A 62 7.34 -0.68 -0.96
C GLY A 62 6.74 0.57 -1.61
N HIS A 63 6.98 0.81 -2.90
CA HIS A 63 6.40 1.96 -3.59
C HIS A 63 4.94 1.69 -3.99
N TYR A 64 4.69 0.59 -4.70
CA TYR A 64 3.37 0.24 -5.21
C TYR A 64 2.46 -0.38 -4.14
N PRO A 65 1.17 -0.02 -4.11
CA PRO A 65 0.19 -0.69 -3.26
C PRO A 65 -0.06 -2.14 -3.74
N ILE A 66 -0.21 -3.07 -2.79
CA ILE A 66 -0.77 -4.40 -3.11
C ILE A 66 -2.26 -4.26 -3.38
N TYR A 67 -2.95 -3.52 -2.51
CA TYR A 67 -4.36 -3.18 -2.63
C TYR A 67 -4.54 -1.68 -2.52
N SER A 68 -5.35 -1.12 -3.40
CA SER A 68 -5.80 0.26 -3.39
C SER A 68 -7.18 0.35 -4.04
N VAL A 69 -7.96 1.34 -3.64
CA VAL A 69 -9.24 1.65 -4.31
C VAL A 69 -9.13 2.79 -5.33
N SER A 70 -7.96 3.42 -5.47
CA SER A 70 -7.77 4.65 -6.24
C SER A 70 -7.44 4.40 -7.71
N GLU A 71 -6.69 5.28 -8.39
CA GLU A 71 -6.51 5.18 -9.85
C GLU A 71 -5.77 3.92 -10.27
N HIS A 72 -4.72 3.55 -9.53
CA HIS A 72 -3.89 2.39 -9.86
C HIS A 72 -4.51 1.07 -9.41
N GLY A 73 -5.30 1.08 -8.34
CA GLY A 73 -6.01 -0.10 -7.85
C GLY A 73 -5.09 -1.21 -7.32
N PRO A 74 -5.59 -2.45 -7.22
CA PRO A 74 -4.79 -3.60 -6.77
C PRO A 74 -3.73 -3.99 -7.81
N ASN A 75 -2.51 -4.27 -7.35
CA ASN A 75 -1.41 -4.72 -8.20
C ASN A 75 -1.33 -6.25 -8.20
N GLN A 76 -1.73 -6.88 -9.31
CA GLN A 76 -1.85 -8.34 -9.39
C GLN A 76 -0.50 -9.05 -9.20
N CYS A 77 0.58 -8.53 -9.78
CA CYS A 77 1.92 -9.08 -9.58
C CYS A 77 2.33 -9.12 -8.10
N LEU A 78 2.05 -8.07 -7.32
CA LEU A 78 2.33 -8.06 -5.89
C LEU A 78 1.34 -8.92 -5.08
N ILE A 79 0.07 -9.02 -5.51
CA ILE A 79 -0.90 -9.93 -4.90
C ILE A 79 -0.43 -11.39 -5.05
N ASP A 80 0.17 -11.75 -6.18
CA ASP A 80 0.59 -13.12 -6.43
C ASP A 80 1.95 -13.44 -5.79
N LYS A 81 2.89 -12.49 -5.83
CA LYS A 81 4.28 -12.74 -5.41
C LYS A 81 4.61 -12.31 -3.99
N LEU A 82 3.99 -11.23 -3.49
CA LEU A 82 4.36 -10.61 -2.23
C LEU A 82 3.33 -10.88 -1.12
N ASP A 83 2.03 -10.73 -1.39
CA ASP A 83 0.95 -10.95 -0.40
C ASP A 83 1.07 -12.32 0.33
N PRO A 84 1.34 -13.45 -0.37
CA PRO A 84 1.45 -14.75 0.30
C PRO A 84 2.59 -14.79 1.32
N LEU A 85 3.73 -14.17 1.01
CA LEU A 85 4.90 -14.07 1.90
C LEU A 85 4.58 -13.23 3.14
N LEU A 86 3.93 -12.08 2.97
CA LEU A 86 3.56 -11.22 4.09
C LEU A 86 2.61 -11.93 5.06
N ARG A 87 1.64 -12.68 4.52
CA ARG A 87 0.70 -13.49 5.31
C ARG A 87 1.38 -14.65 6.03
N LYS A 88 2.23 -15.41 5.31
CA LYS A 88 2.99 -16.56 5.85
C LYS A 88 3.76 -16.18 7.11
N TYR A 89 4.40 -15.00 7.11
CA TYR A 89 5.21 -14.55 8.23
C TYR A 89 4.49 -13.57 9.18
N ASN A 90 3.16 -13.45 9.09
CA ASN A 90 2.35 -12.58 9.95
C ASN A 90 2.88 -11.14 10.04
N VAL A 91 3.18 -10.54 8.88
CA VAL A 91 3.61 -9.13 8.80
C VAL A 91 2.49 -8.23 9.33
N SER A 92 2.82 -7.30 10.23
CA SER A 92 1.84 -6.47 10.95
C SER A 92 1.12 -5.49 10.02
N ALA A 93 1.87 -4.85 9.11
CA ALA A 93 1.30 -4.02 8.05
C ALA A 93 2.26 -3.88 6.86
N TYR A 94 1.69 -3.75 5.66
CA TYR A 94 2.40 -3.31 4.46
C TYR A 94 2.13 -1.83 4.20
N PHE A 95 3.18 -1.05 4.01
CA PHE A 95 3.09 0.36 3.66
C PHE A 95 3.46 0.59 2.20
N ALA A 96 2.68 1.44 1.53
CA ALA A 96 2.93 1.89 0.18
C ALA A 96 2.63 3.38 0.00
N GLY A 97 3.07 3.91 -1.14
CA GLY A 97 2.65 5.20 -1.65
C GLY A 97 1.98 5.01 -3.00
N HIS A 98 2.53 5.69 -4.01
CA HIS A 98 2.11 5.67 -5.42
C HIS A 98 0.73 6.27 -5.67
N ASP A 99 -0.33 5.71 -5.08
CA ASP A 99 -1.64 6.35 -5.07
C ASP A 99 -1.59 7.60 -4.19
N HIS A 100 -1.97 8.73 -4.76
CA HIS A 100 -1.86 10.05 -4.13
C HIS A 100 -2.95 10.28 -3.08
N ASN A 101 -3.04 9.44 -2.06
CA ASN A 101 -3.96 9.63 -0.94
C ASN A 101 -3.49 8.84 0.28
N LEU A 102 -4.32 8.85 1.33
CA LEU A 102 -4.18 8.01 2.50
C LEU A 102 -5.25 6.93 2.47
N GLN A 103 -4.88 5.67 2.74
CA GLN A 103 -5.83 4.56 2.88
C GLN A 103 -5.45 3.62 4.00
N HIS A 104 -6.48 2.99 4.59
CA HIS A 104 -6.34 1.78 5.38
C HIS A 104 -7.28 0.72 4.80
N ILE A 105 -6.70 -0.34 4.24
CA ILE A 105 -7.41 -1.51 3.75
C ILE A 105 -7.03 -2.70 4.64
N ARG A 106 -8.02 -3.47 5.07
CA ARG A 106 -7.82 -4.69 5.88
C ARG A 106 -8.49 -5.87 5.19
N ILE A 107 -7.70 -6.90 4.90
CA ILE A 107 -8.18 -8.08 4.19
C ILE A 107 -7.90 -9.34 5.01
N THR A 108 -8.97 -10.05 5.32
CA THR A 108 -8.93 -11.39 5.91
C THR A 108 -9.06 -12.43 4.82
N LYS A 109 -8.05 -13.29 4.65
CA LYS A 109 -8.08 -14.43 3.72
C LYS A 109 -7.83 -15.73 4.49
N ARG A 110 -8.55 -16.78 4.10
CA ARG A 110 -8.21 -18.14 4.48
C ARG A 110 -7.19 -18.68 3.47
N MET A 111 -6.00 -19.01 3.95
CA MET A 111 -4.97 -19.67 3.16
C MET A 111 -5.07 -21.17 3.44
N ASN A 112 -5.58 -21.96 2.49
CA ASN A 112 -5.78 -23.41 2.63
C ASN A 112 -6.60 -23.79 3.88
N GLU A 113 -6.29 -24.92 4.52
CA GLU A 113 -6.95 -25.40 5.75
C GLU A 113 -6.57 -24.62 7.01
N SER A 114 -5.66 -23.64 6.91
CA SER A 114 -5.21 -22.85 8.05
C SER A 114 -6.26 -21.83 8.51
N ALA A 115 -6.07 -21.31 9.73
CA ALA A 115 -6.86 -20.21 10.26
C ALA A 115 -6.78 -18.97 9.34
N PRO A 116 -7.86 -18.17 9.23
CA PRO A 116 -7.85 -16.96 8.43
C PRO A 116 -6.78 -15.97 8.91
N THR A 117 -6.04 -15.39 7.98
CA THR A 117 -5.01 -14.37 8.23
C THR A 117 -5.58 -12.99 7.90
N THR A 118 -5.41 -12.04 8.82
CA THR A 118 -5.82 -10.64 8.61
C THR A 118 -4.59 -9.78 8.37
N SER A 119 -4.56 -9.09 7.23
CA SER A 119 -3.43 -8.23 6.84
C SER A 119 -3.90 -6.78 6.67
N ASN A 120 -3.05 -5.83 7.07
CA ASN A 120 -3.31 -4.40 6.96
C ASN A 120 -2.43 -3.80 5.86
N TYR A 121 -3.07 -3.09 4.92
CA TYR A 121 -2.42 -2.37 3.83
C TYR A 121 -2.65 -0.89 4.04
N ILE A 122 -1.55 -0.16 4.14
CA ILE A 122 -1.54 1.25 4.51
C ILE A 122 -0.95 2.03 3.34
N ILE A 123 -1.71 2.97 2.80
CA ILE A 123 -1.24 3.87 1.75
C ILE A 123 -0.99 5.23 2.36
N SER A 124 0.21 5.77 2.13
CA SER A 124 0.66 7.09 2.56
C SER A 124 1.29 7.86 1.39
N GLY A 125 0.55 8.04 0.29
CA GLY A 125 1.01 8.74 -0.92
C GLY A 125 0.60 10.21 -1.01
N ALA A 126 0.04 10.79 0.05
CA ALA A 126 -0.50 12.15 0.08
C ALA A 126 0.54 13.27 0.39
N GLY A 127 1.84 13.01 0.20
CA GLY A 127 2.90 13.92 0.65
C GLY A 127 3.06 15.22 -0.15
N SER A 128 2.54 15.28 -1.38
CA SER A 128 2.62 16.46 -2.25
C SER A 128 1.31 16.73 -2.97
N ARG A 129 0.83 15.75 -3.75
CA ARG A 129 -0.47 15.79 -4.41
C ARG A 129 -1.45 14.92 -3.66
N THR A 130 -2.75 15.21 -3.81
CA THR A 130 -3.78 14.27 -3.42
C THR A 130 -4.87 14.11 -4.46
N ASP A 131 -5.34 12.89 -4.60
CA ASP A 131 -6.43 12.48 -5.45
C ASP A 131 -7.59 11.93 -4.61
N ARG A 132 -8.82 12.18 -5.06
CA ARG A 132 -10.06 11.66 -4.48
C ARG A 132 -10.56 10.39 -5.19
N SER A 133 -9.83 9.84 -6.14
CA SER A 133 -10.22 8.68 -6.90
C SER A 133 -10.56 7.48 -6.01
N SER A 134 -11.65 6.84 -6.38
CA SER A 134 -12.08 5.53 -5.86
C SER A 134 -12.50 4.62 -7.02
N ARG A 135 -11.84 4.77 -8.17
CA ARG A 135 -12.15 4.07 -9.43
C ARG A 135 -12.13 2.56 -9.27
N ASN A 136 -11.21 2.05 -8.44
CA ASN A 136 -11.02 0.63 -8.16
C ASN A 136 -11.69 0.17 -6.86
N SER A 137 -12.69 0.90 -6.36
CA SER A 137 -13.42 0.52 -5.13
C SER A 137 -14.10 -0.85 -5.21
N LYS A 138 -14.52 -1.28 -6.41
CA LYS A 138 -15.10 -2.61 -6.67
C LYS A 138 -14.05 -3.70 -6.92
N SER A 139 -12.78 -3.33 -7.03
CA SER A 139 -11.66 -4.25 -7.31
C SER A 139 -11.00 -4.76 -6.03
N VAL A 140 -11.41 -4.27 -4.85
CA VAL A 140 -11.02 -4.79 -3.54
C VAL A 140 -12.19 -5.55 -2.90
N PRO A 141 -11.96 -6.48 -1.96
CA PRO A 141 -13.03 -7.17 -1.26
C PRO A 141 -13.99 -6.20 -0.56
N GLU A 142 -15.27 -6.54 -0.50
CA GLU A 142 -16.28 -5.73 0.18
C GLU A 142 -15.92 -5.52 1.66
N HIS A 143 -16.24 -4.34 2.19
CA HIS A 143 -15.91 -3.92 3.56
C HIS A 143 -14.41 -3.93 3.95
N SER A 144 -13.51 -4.18 3.01
CA SER A 144 -12.06 -4.16 3.29
C SER A 144 -11.47 -2.76 3.41
N LEU A 145 -12.06 -1.75 2.73
CA LEU A 145 -11.66 -0.36 2.86
C LEU A 145 -12.21 0.24 4.15
N LEU A 146 -11.32 0.53 5.11
CA LEU A 146 -11.69 1.08 6.41
C LEU A 146 -11.54 2.60 6.49
N PHE A 147 -10.62 3.17 5.71
CA PHE A 147 -10.39 4.60 5.67
C PHE A 147 -9.80 5.03 4.32
N ARG A 148 -10.20 6.23 3.86
CA ARG A 148 -9.61 6.93 2.72
C ARG A 148 -9.67 8.44 2.90
N TYR A 149 -8.58 9.14 2.57
CA TYR A 149 -8.53 10.60 2.56
C TYR A 149 -7.58 11.14 1.46
N PRO A 150 -7.97 12.18 0.70
CA PRO A 150 -9.26 12.86 0.73
C PRO A 150 -10.39 12.01 0.13
N ASN A 151 -11.63 12.27 0.56
CA ASN A 151 -12.84 11.63 0.05
C ASN A 151 -13.81 12.69 -0.53
N GLY A 152 -14.94 12.24 -1.07
CA GLY A 152 -15.92 13.09 -1.75
C GLY A 152 -15.55 13.43 -3.20
N TRP A 153 -16.41 14.20 -3.89
CA TRP A 153 -16.22 14.58 -5.29
C TRP A 153 -15.54 15.96 -5.40
N ASN A 154 -14.49 16.09 -6.22
CA ASN A 154 -13.92 17.38 -6.63
C ASN A 154 -13.25 17.24 -8.01
N PRO A 155 -13.77 17.91 -9.06
CA PRO A 155 -13.27 17.78 -10.42
C PRO A 155 -11.87 18.41 -10.62
N PHE A 156 -11.35 19.18 -9.66
CA PHE A 156 -10.03 19.82 -9.72
C PHE A 156 -9.00 19.21 -8.76
N SER A 157 -9.30 18.05 -8.15
CA SER A 157 -8.42 17.46 -7.11
C SER A 157 -7.00 17.15 -7.60
N GLN A 158 -6.84 16.78 -8.88
CA GLN A 158 -5.54 16.51 -9.52
C GLN A 158 -4.70 17.77 -9.80
N VAL A 159 -5.28 18.96 -9.73
CA VAL A 159 -4.64 20.25 -10.12
C VAL A 159 -3.85 20.89 -8.95
N GLY A 160 -3.69 20.19 -7.83
CA GLY A 160 -2.58 20.45 -6.90
C GLY A 160 -2.81 21.47 -5.78
N PHE A 161 -4.06 21.69 -5.33
CA PHE A 161 -4.35 22.55 -4.17
C PHE A 161 -4.92 21.81 -2.97
N SER A 162 -4.30 20.69 -2.57
CA SER A 162 -4.66 20.05 -1.31
C SER A 162 -3.60 20.27 -0.26
N SER A 163 -4.01 20.23 1.01
CA SER A 163 -3.08 20.28 2.12
C SER A 163 -2.26 18.99 2.28
N GLY A 164 -2.39 17.99 1.41
CA GLY A 164 -1.71 16.71 1.57
C GLY A 164 -2.16 15.93 2.80
N GLY A 165 -1.38 14.92 3.18
CA GLY A 165 -1.58 14.11 4.38
C GLY A 165 -0.39 13.20 4.65
N PHE A 166 -0.29 12.71 5.88
CA PHE A 166 0.78 11.81 6.32
C PHE A 166 0.31 10.89 7.44
N ILE A 167 1.10 9.86 7.73
CA ILE A 167 0.83 8.90 8.80
C ILE A 167 1.95 8.96 9.83
N HIS A 168 1.59 9.07 11.10
CA HIS A 168 2.48 8.96 12.24
C HIS A 168 2.25 7.61 12.92
N VAL A 169 3.33 6.87 13.19
CA VAL A 169 3.29 5.59 13.91
C VAL A 169 3.97 5.71 15.26
N THR A 170 3.26 5.35 16.33
CA THR A 170 3.81 5.24 17.68
C THR A 170 3.84 3.79 18.11
N ILE A 171 5.02 3.24 18.41
CA ILE A 171 5.18 1.84 18.81
C ILE A 171 5.43 1.77 20.32
N LYS A 172 4.64 0.95 21.01
CA LYS A 172 4.79 0.58 22.42
C LYS A 172 4.90 -0.93 22.54
N LYS A 173 5.30 -1.42 23.72
CA LYS A 173 5.55 -2.85 24.00
C LYS A 173 4.46 -3.82 23.49
N LYS A 174 3.18 -3.44 23.57
CA LYS A 174 2.05 -4.32 23.17
C LYS A 174 1.22 -3.80 22.01
N ARG A 175 1.50 -2.58 21.51
CA ARG A 175 0.63 -1.90 20.54
C ARG A 175 1.41 -0.94 19.67
N ALA A 176 1.18 -0.98 18.37
CA ALA A 176 1.57 0.08 17.44
C ALA A 176 0.33 0.88 17.03
N ASP A 177 0.29 2.17 17.33
CA ASP A 177 -0.79 3.08 16.97
C ASP A 177 -0.41 3.84 15.69
N LEU A 178 -1.28 3.82 14.68
CA LEU A 178 -1.11 4.60 13.45
C LEU A 178 -2.15 5.73 13.43
N PHE A 179 -1.69 6.95 13.23
CA PHE A 179 -2.49 8.16 13.20
C PHE A 179 -2.39 8.81 11.82
N PHE A 180 -3.52 9.04 11.18
CA PHE A 180 -3.61 9.59 9.83
C PHE A 180 -3.98 11.05 9.93
N TYR A 181 -3.16 11.93 9.39
CA TYR A 181 -3.35 13.38 9.45
C TYR A 181 -3.53 13.95 8.04
N SER A 182 -4.39 14.96 7.92
CA SER A 182 -4.26 15.92 6.81
C SER A 182 -2.98 16.73 6.99
N GLY A 183 -2.43 17.35 5.94
CA GLY A 183 -1.28 18.24 6.13
C GLY A 183 -1.63 19.59 6.78
N LYS A 184 -2.91 19.84 7.10
CA LYS A 184 -3.30 20.85 8.12
C LYS A 184 -3.16 20.33 9.56
N LYS A 185 -2.56 19.15 9.75
CA LYS A 185 -2.35 18.46 11.04
C LYS A 185 -3.64 18.07 11.76
N GLU A 186 -4.74 17.95 11.02
CA GLU A 186 -6.01 17.45 11.57
C GLU A 186 -6.02 15.92 11.52
N GLN A 187 -6.23 15.27 12.66
CA GLN A 187 -6.34 13.81 12.71
C GLN A 187 -7.63 13.36 12.02
N LYS A 188 -7.49 12.56 10.96
CA LYS A 188 -8.62 12.04 10.17
C LYS A 188 -9.03 10.63 10.55
N TYR A 189 -8.07 9.83 11.01
CA TYR A 189 -8.30 8.42 11.34
C TYR A 189 -7.20 7.90 12.27
N ARG A 190 -7.51 6.82 12.98
CA ARG A 190 -6.58 6.09 13.84
C ARG A 190 -6.87 4.61 13.74
N MET A 191 -5.81 3.81 13.78
CA MET A 191 -5.91 2.38 14.02
C MET A 191 -4.81 1.90 14.98
N SER A 192 -4.94 0.67 15.46
CA SER A 192 -3.94 0.03 16.30
C SER A 192 -3.65 -1.38 15.81
N LEU A 193 -2.39 -1.77 15.86
CA LEU A 193 -1.91 -3.14 15.66
C LEU A 193 -1.56 -3.74 17.02
N VAL A 194 -1.88 -5.02 17.18
CA VAL A 194 -1.38 -5.84 18.30
C VAL A 194 -0.06 -6.48 17.92
N ALA A 195 0.78 -6.74 18.93
CA ALA A 195 2.02 -7.48 18.73
C ALA A 195 1.72 -8.88 18.13
N ARG A 196 2.64 -9.38 17.32
CA ARG A 196 2.57 -10.71 16.69
C ARG A 196 2.69 -11.86 17.70
N LYS A 197 3.14 -11.57 18.92
CA LYS A 197 3.42 -12.50 20.02
C LYS A 197 2.74 -12.03 21.30
#